data_AF-X1SZZ1-F1
#
_entry.id   AF-X1SZZ1-F1
#
_cell.length_a   1.000
_cell.length_b   1.000
_cell.length_c   1.000
_cell.angle_alpha   90.00
_cell.angle_beta   90.00
_cell.angle_gamma   90.00
#
_symmetry.space_group_name_H-M   'P 1'
#
loop_
_entity.id
_entity.type
_entity.pdbx_description
1 polymer ?
#
loop_
_entity_poly.entity_id
_entity_poly.type
_entity_poly.pdbx_seq_one_letter_code
_entity_poly.pdbx_strand_id
1 'polypeptide(L)'
;MVDYEVQRFCWFDTVPFDDDKLSTIWKYKRAIEGHKLILVSAEIVSHVQDISPGAGNRITFQAYDGHTYSHWGAYPNIFDQATLGIVMLNHYTNSGRIELNHWECKEVTLSAALHSVDEAKRFGLVLYYYEVPMTKIETLEYGVKQPRYKYRHGFARTADPEEGGGYG
;
A
#
# COMPACT_ATOMS: atom_id res chain seq x y z
N MET A 1 -7.31 19.75 20.31
CA MET A 1 -6.90 18.65 19.42
C MET A 1 -7.69 18.87 18.14
N VAL A 2 -7.05 18.96 16.97
CA VAL A 2 -7.81 19.08 15.72
C VAL A 2 -8.36 17.68 15.45
N ASP A 3 -9.68 17.52 15.54
CA ASP A 3 -10.34 16.25 15.25
C ASP A 3 -10.38 16.08 13.73
N TYR A 4 -9.52 15.20 13.22
CA TYR A 4 -9.56 14.79 11.82
C TYR A 4 -10.65 13.74 11.65
N GLU A 5 -11.43 13.85 10.57
CA GLU A 5 -12.45 12.85 10.23
C GLU A 5 -11.79 11.60 9.63
N VAL A 6 -12.28 10.41 10.03
CA VAL A 6 -11.87 9.15 9.42
C VAL A 6 -12.33 9.12 7.97
N GLN A 7 -11.36 8.98 7.06
CA GLN A 7 -11.61 8.72 5.64
C GLN A 7 -11.53 7.23 5.32
N ARG A 8 -12.05 6.87 4.14
CA ARG A 8 -12.08 5.50 3.63
C ARG A 8 -11.56 5.46 2.20
N PHE A 9 -10.66 4.53 1.93
CA PHE A 9 -10.27 4.15 0.57
C PHE A 9 -10.78 2.73 0.30
N CYS A 10 -11.72 2.62 -0.64
CA CYS A 10 -12.32 1.34 -0.99
C CYS A 10 -11.69 0.77 -2.26
N TRP A 11 -11.29 -0.49 -2.20
CA TRP A 11 -10.76 -1.25 -3.32
C TRP A 11 -11.56 -2.53 -3.49
N PHE A 12 -12.41 -2.55 -4.52
CA PHE A 12 -13.17 -3.72 -4.94
C PHE A 12 -12.60 -4.22 -6.25
N ASP A 13 -12.18 -5.47 -6.30
CA ASP A 13 -11.47 -5.99 -7.46
C ASP A 13 -11.54 -7.52 -7.55
N THR A 14 -10.96 -8.05 -8.61
CA THR A 14 -10.80 -9.49 -8.83
C THR A 14 -9.32 -9.80 -9.03
N VAL A 15 -8.76 -10.67 -8.20
CA VAL A 15 -7.41 -11.19 -8.45
C VAL A 15 -7.54 -12.24 -9.57
N PRO A 16 -6.86 -12.07 -10.71
CA PRO A 16 -6.93 -13.03 -11.80
C PRO A 16 -6.35 -14.36 -11.35
N PHE A 17 -6.79 -15.43 -12.01
CA PHE A 17 -6.22 -16.75 -11.88
C PHE A 17 -5.21 -16.95 -13.01
N ASP A 18 -4.03 -17.47 -12.65
CA ASP A 18 -2.98 -17.86 -13.59
C ASP A 18 -2.47 -19.22 -13.13
N ASP A 19 -2.70 -20.24 -13.96
CA ASP A 19 -2.22 -21.60 -13.70
C ASP A 19 -0.70 -21.56 -13.49
N ASP A 20 -0.23 -22.21 -12.43
CA ASP A 20 1.19 -22.31 -12.03
C ASP A 20 1.88 -21.03 -11.52
N LYS A 21 1.18 -19.89 -11.37
CA LYS A 21 1.78 -18.64 -10.87
C LYS A 21 0.98 -17.97 -9.77
N LEU A 22 1.71 -17.36 -8.84
CA LEU A 22 1.12 -16.48 -7.84
C LEU A 22 0.63 -15.18 -8.52
N SER A 23 -0.67 -15.10 -8.77
CA SER A 23 -1.28 -13.87 -9.29
C SER A 23 -1.39 -12.84 -8.17
N THR A 24 -0.71 -11.70 -8.33
CA THR A 24 -0.79 -10.59 -7.39
C THR A 24 -1.21 -9.32 -8.11
N ILE A 25 -2.22 -8.64 -7.55
CA ILE A 25 -2.55 -7.28 -7.94
C ILE A 25 -2.19 -6.30 -6.84
N TRP A 26 -1.89 -5.06 -7.23
CA TRP A 26 -1.37 -4.03 -6.36
C TRP A 26 -2.22 -2.76 -6.46
N LYS A 27 -2.41 -2.07 -5.35
CA LYS A 27 -3.09 -0.79 -5.29
C LYS A 27 -2.31 0.17 -4.41
N TYR A 28 -2.28 1.43 -4.83
CA TYR A 28 -1.53 2.47 -4.13
C TYR A 28 -2.50 3.57 -3.71
N LYS A 29 -2.41 4.00 -2.44
CA LYS A 29 -3.06 5.21 -1.95
C LYS A 29 -2.00 6.16 -1.43
N ARG A 30 -1.88 7.29 -2.11
CA ARG A 30 -1.01 8.41 -1.71
C ARG A 30 -1.82 9.50 -1.03
N ALA A 31 -1.26 10.13 0.00
CA ALA A 31 -1.80 11.37 0.54
C ALA A 31 -1.77 12.47 -0.53
N ILE A 32 -2.72 13.40 -0.44
CA ILE A 32 -2.68 14.62 -1.25
C ILE A 32 -1.42 15.44 -0.93
N GLU A 33 -1.13 16.39 -1.81
CA GLU A 33 0.02 17.26 -1.64
C GLU A 33 -0.04 18.02 -0.29
N GLY A 34 1.12 18.13 0.37
CA GLY A 34 1.20 18.74 1.70
C GLY A 34 0.64 17.89 2.86
N HIS A 35 0.06 16.71 2.65
CA HIS A 35 -0.58 15.91 3.70
C HIS A 35 0.07 14.55 3.90
N LYS A 36 -0.08 13.92 5.07
CA LYS A 36 0.28 12.53 5.35
C LYS A 36 -0.97 11.72 5.70
N LEU A 37 -0.87 10.41 5.54
CA LEU A 37 -1.85 9.45 6.02
C LEU A 37 -1.46 9.01 7.42
N ILE A 38 -2.46 8.90 8.29
CA ILE A 38 -2.37 8.17 9.56
C ILE A 38 -3.29 6.96 9.43
N LEU A 39 -2.70 5.80 9.20
CA LEU A 39 -3.41 4.56 8.87
C LEU A 39 -4.02 3.94 10.12
N VAL A 40 -5.33 3.70 10.11
CA VAL A 40 -6.05 3.15 11.27
C VAL A 40 -6.13 1.63 11.17
N SER A 41 -6.80 1.13 10.14
CA SER A 41 -6.97 -0.30 9.89
C SER A 41 -7.35 -0.54 8.43
N ALA A 42 -7.20 -1.79 7.98
CA ALA A 42 -7.78 -2.26 6.73
C ALA A 42 -8.72 -3.43 7.02
N GLU A 43 -9.97 -3.33 6.57
CA GLU A 43 -10.97 -4.40 6.62
C GLU A 43 -11.07 -5.08 5.27
N ILE A 44 -11.08 -6.41 5.27
CA ILE A 44 -11.03 -7.19 4.05
C ILE A 44 -12.12 -8.25 4.07
N VAL A 45 -12.80 -8.41 2.94
CA VAL A 45 -13.76 -9.47 2.69
C VAL A 45 -13.47 -10.10 1.33
N SER A 46 -13.50 -11.42 1.25
CA SER A 46 -13.44 -12.14 -0.02
C SER A 46 -14.29 -13.38 0.09
N HIS A 47 -14.96 -13.71 -1.01
CA HIS A 47 -15.69 -14.96 -1.12
C HIS A 47 -14.72 -16.03 -1.62
N VAL A 48 -14.03 -16.66 -0.68
CA VAL A 48 -13.12 -17.76 -0.98
C VAL A 48 -13.92 -19.04 -0.80
N GLN A 49 -14.53 -19.54 -1.88
CA GLN A 49 -15.11 -20.87 -1.89
C GLN A 49 -14.21 -21.83 -2.66
N ASP A 50 -14.16 -23.06 -2.14
CA ASP A 50 -13.48 -24.18 -2.77
C ASP A 50 -14.55 -24.91 -3.56
N ILE A 51 -14.41 -24.96 -4.89
CA ILE A 51 -15.33 -25.72 -5.74
C ILE A 51 -15.13 -27.23 -5.52
N SER A 52 -13.93 -27.62 -5.08
CA SER A 52 -13.56 -28.99 -4.72
C SER A 52 -13.03 -29.05 -3.28
N PRO A 53 -13.55 -29.94 -2.41
CA PRO A 53 -13.06 -30.08 -1.04
C PRO A 53 -11.55 -30.31 -0.99
N GLY A 54 -10.81 -29.46 -0.27
CA GLY A 54 -9.36 -29.57 -0.14
C GLY A 54 -8.55 -28.89 -1.25
N ALA A 55 -9.19 -28.11 -2.12
CA ALA A 55 -8.53 -27.27 -3.12
C ALA A 55 -7.53 -26.28 -2.47
N GLY A 56 -7.81 -25.86 -1.23
CA GLY A 56 -6.87 -25.03 -0.46
C GLY A 56 -6.76 -23.62 -1.02
N ASN A 57 -7.84 -23.11 -1.61
CA ASN A 57 -7.85 -21.76 -2.16
C ASN A 57 -7.61 -20.76 -1.04
N ARG A 58 -6.73 -19.81 -1.31
CA ARG A 58 -6.35 -18.77 -0.37
C ARG A 58 -6.08 -17.48 -1.13
N ILE A 59 -6.54 -16.38 -0.54
CA ILE A 59 -6.12 -15.04 -0.94
C ILE A 59 -5.37 -14.39 0.22
N THR A 60 -4.23 -13.80 -0.06
CA THR A 60 -3.39 -13.11 0.91
C THR A 60 -3.43 -11.62 0.64
N PHE A 61 -3.69 -10.85 1.67
CA PHE A 61 -3.69 -9.39 1.63
C PHE A 61 -2.54 -8.88 2.49
N GLN A 62 -1.79 -7.92 1.96
CA GLN A 62 -0.73 -7.25 2.71
C GLN A 62 -0.85 -5.74 2.54
N ALA A 63 -0.50 -5.00 3.60
CA ALA A 63 -0.33 -3.56 3.57
C ALA A 63 1.15 -3.23 3.80
N TYR A 64 1.69 -2.27 3.05
CA TYR A 64 3.08 -1.84 3.15
C TYR A 64 3.19 -0.33 3.29
N ASP A 65 4.20 0.12 4.03
CA ASP A 65 4.63 1.51 4.06
C ASP A 65 5.32 1.89 2.74
N GLY A 66 4.84 2.96 2.11
CA GLY A 66 5.41 3.52 0.91
C GLY A 66 4.97 2.83 -0.38
N HIS A 67 5.75 3.07 -1.44
CA HIS A 67 5.54 2.50 -2.76
C HIS A 67 6.33 1.19 -2.89
N THR A 68 5.63 0.07 -2.92
CA THR A 68 6.23 -1.26 -3.00
C THR A 68 5.74 -1.98 -4.23
N TYR A 69 6.65 -2.62 -4.96
CA TYR A 69 6.31 -3.51 -6.05
C TYR A 69 7.32 -4.65 -6.12
N SER A 70 6.83 -5.85 -6.40
CA SER A 70 7.66 -7.04 -6.61
C SER A 70 7.19 -7.80 -7.84
N HIS A 71 8.13 -8.11 -8.74
CA HIS A 71 7.89 -9.01 -9.86
C HIS A 71 7.56 -10.45 -9.42
N TRP A 72 7.91 -10.81 -8.19
CA TRP A 72 7.65 -12.13 -7.62
C TRP A 72 6.28 -12.22 -6.92
N GLY A 73 5.52 -11.12 -6.89
CA GLY A 73 4.24 -11.04 -6.20
C GLY A 73 4.38 -10.77 -4.70
N ALA A 74 3.24 -10.78 -4.03
CA ALA A 74 3.12 -10.57 -2.59
C ALA A 74 3.16 -11.93 -1.88
N TYR A 75 4.34 -12.25 -1.35
CA TYR A 75 4.59 -13.58 -0.79
C TYR A 75 3.78 -13.85 0.48
N PRO A 76 3.04 -14.97 0.53
CA PRO A 76 2.44 -15.48 1.75
C PRO A 76 3.45 -15.56 2.90
N ASN A 77 3.09 -15.02 4.06
CA ASN A 77 3.81 -15.22 5.32
C ASN A 77 5.24 -14.67 5.37
N ILE A 78 5.62 -13.79 4.44
CA ILE A 78 6.88 -13.06 4.49
C ILE A 78 6.59 -11.62 4.91
N PHE A 79 7.16 -11.21 6.05
CA PHE A 79 7.21 -9.82 6.47
C PHE A 79 8.56 -9.25 6.07
N ASP A 80 8.56 -8.32 5.11
CA ASP A 80 9.70 -7.45 4.88
C ASP A 80 9.65 -6.24 5.83
N GLN A 81 10.67 -5.38 5.78
CA GLN A 81 10.72 -4.19 6.62
C GLN A 81 9.61 -3.17 6.34
N ALA A 82 8.97 -3.23 5.17
CA ALA A 82 7.89 -2.33 4.78
C ALA A 82 6.50 -2.89 5.14
N THR A 83 6.38 -4.18 5.41
CA THR A 83 5.10 -4.85 5.66
C THR A 83 4.52 -4.40 7.01
N LEU A 84 3.38 -3.72 6.95
CA LEU A 84 2.63 -3.26 8.12
C LEU A 84 1.73 -4.35 8.69
N GLY A 85 1.23 -5.24 7.83
CA GLY A 85 0.39 -6.35 8.27
C GLY A 85 -0.04 -7.26 7.13
N ILE A 86 -0.47 -8.46 7.52
CA ILE A 86 -0.87 -9.53 6.60
C ILE A 86 -2.16 -10.16 7.12
N VAL A 87 -3.11 -10.41 6.22
CA VAL A 87 -4.28 -11.25 6.46
C VAL A 87 -4.37 -12.29 5.36
N MET A 88 -4.79 -13.49 5.73
CA MET A 88 -5.01 -14.58 4.79
C MET A 88 -6.46 -15.03 4.93
N LEU A 89 -7.18 -15.05 3.81
CA LEU A 89 -8.53 -15.55 3.75
C LEU A 89 -8.52 -16.89 3.01
N ASN A 90 -9.37 -17.81 3.44
CA ASN A 90 -9.52 -19.15 2.88
C ASN A 90 -10.99 -19.57 2.96
N HIS A 91 -11.28 -20.81 2.57
CA HIS A 91 -12.64 -21.36 2.61
C HIS A 91 -13.43 -21.12 3.91
N TYR A 92 -12.75 -21.17 5.06
CA TYR A 92 -13.36 -21.04 6.39
C TYR A 92 -13.34 -19.61 6.92
N THR A 93 -12.46 -18.77 6.40
CA THR A 93 -12.23 -17.40 6.85
C THR A 93 -12.39 -16.44 5.67
N ASN A 94 -13.61 -15.93 5.48
CA ASN A 94 -13.98 -15.06 4.36
C ASN A 94 -13.83 -13.55 4.65
N SER A 95 -13.39 -13.19 5.86
CA SER A 95 -13.12 -11.80 6.22
C SER A 95 -12.00 -11.70 7.24
N GLY A 96 -11.33 -10.56 7.28
CA GLY A 96 -10.26 -10.29 8.22
C GLY A 96 -9.97 -8.80 8.32
N ARG A 97 -9.13 -8.45 9.29
CA ARG A 97 -8.75 -7.06 9.56
C ARG A 97 -7.27 -6.97 9.85
N ILE A 98 -6.62 -5.95 9.31
CA ILE A 98 -5.25 -5.56 9.62
C ILE A 98 -5.32 -4.29 10.48
N GLU A 99 -4.85 -4.36 11.72
CA GLU A 99 -4.66 -3.16 12.53
C GLU A 99 -3.38 -2.45 12.09
N LEU A 100 -3.48 -1.17 11.74
CA LEU A 100 -2.36 -0.37 11.25
C LEU A 100 -1.84 0.60 12.32
N ASN A 101 -2.45 0.60 13.51
CA ASN A 101 -1.95 1.24 14.73
C ASN A 101 -1.53 2.72 14.57
N HIS A 102 -2.28 3.49 13.78
CA HIS A 102 -1.98 4.89 13.48
C HIS A 102 -0.62 5.10 12.80
N TRP A 103 -0.17 4.12 11.99
CA TRP A 103 1.07 4.24 11.23
C TRP A 103 1.03 5.46 10.32
N GLU A 104 2.07 6.29 10.38
CA GLU A 104 2.16 7.50 9.58
C GLU A 104 2.95 7.24 8.30
N CYS A 105 2.34 7.52 7.15
CA CYS A 105 3.03 7.39 5.87
C CYS A 105 2.49 8.39 4.85
N LYS A 106 3.20 8.54 3.73
CA LYS A 106 2.75 9.37 2.62
C LYS A 106 2.09 8.59 1.51
N GLU A 107 2.41 7.32 1.44
CA GLU A 107 1.83 6.37 0.53
C GLU A 107 1.72 5.04 1.23
N VAL A 108 0.65 4.32 0.96
CA VAL A 108 0.47 2.93 1.37
C VAL A 108 0.26 2.10 0.13
N THR A 109 0.96 0.98 0.07
CA THR A 109 0.74 -0.05 -0.92
C THR A 109 -0.11 -1.16 -0.32
N LEU A 110 -1.09 -1.62 -1.08
CA LEU A 110 -1.94 -2.76 -0.75
C LEU A 110 -1.73 -3.82 -1.82
N SER A 111 -1.62 -5.08 -1.42
CA SER A 111 -1.54 -6.21 -2.33
C SER A 111 -2.64 -7.23 -2.05
N ALA A 112 -3.06 -7.91 -3.11
CA ALA A 112 -3.93 -9.07 -3.04
C ALA A 112 -3.33 -10.17 -3.92
N ALA A 113 -2.90 -11.26 -3.28
CA ALA A 113 -2.24 -12.40 -3.93
C ALA A 113 -3.14 -13.63 -3.85
N LEU A 114 -3.42 -14.25 -5.00
CA LEU A 114 -4.28 -15.43 -5.10
C LEU A 114 -3.45 -16.70 -5.28
N HIS A 115 -3.71 -17.67 -4.42
CA HIS A 115 -3.32 -19.06 -4.58
C HIS A 115 -4.61 -19.88 -4.70
N SER A 116 -5.02 -20.17 -5.93
CA SER A 116 -6.21 -20.96 -6.26
C SER A 116 -5.82 -22.11 -7.17
N VAL A 117 -6.71 -23.09 -7.34
CA VAL A 117 -6.59 -24.17 -8.34
C VAL A 117 -7.78 -24.22 -9.31
N ASP A 118 -8.64 -23.20 -9.27
CA ASP A 118 -9.95 -23.22 -9.92
C ASP A 118 -10.23 -21.94 -10.71
N GLU A 119 -10.35 -20.79 -10.04
CA GLU A 119 -10.85 -19.58 -10.64
C GLU A 119 -10.31 -18.31 -9.96
N ALA A 120 -10.50 -17.19 -10.66
CA ALA A 120 -10.23 -15.86 -10.14
C ALA A 120 -11.17 -15.54 -8.96
N LYS A 121 -10.66 -14.86 -7.93
CA LYS A 121 -11.45 -14.56 -6.72
C LYS A 121 -11.67 -13.06 -6.55
N ARG A 122 -12.90 -12.70 -6.21
CA ARG A 122 -13.32 -11.32 -5.94
C ARG A 122 -13.09 -10.95 -4.49
N PHE A 123 -12.78 -9.70 -4.23
CA PHE A 123 -12.65 -9.19 -2.88
C PHE A 123 -13.07 -7.72 -2.77
N GLY A 124 -13.29 -7.29 -1.53
CA GLY A 124 -13.38 -5.91 -1.13
C GLY A 124 -12.40 -5.63 0.00
N LEU A 125 -11.70 -4.51 -0.10
CA LEU A 125 -10.82 -3.98 0.94
C LEU A 125 -11.20 -2.53 1.22
N VAL A 126 -11.36 -2.19 2.49
CA VAL A 126 -11.59 -0.82 2.95
C VAL A 126 -10.45 -0.42 3.88
N LEU A 127 -9.65 0.55 3.46
CA LEU A 127 -8.61 1.16 4.26
C LEU A 127 -9.17 2.41 4.97
N TYR A 128 -9.08 2.43 6.29
CA TYR A 128 -9.44 3.57 7.14
C TYR A 128 -8.19 4.36 7.50
N TYR A 129 -8.24 5.68 7.33
CA TYR A 129 -7.11 6.56 7.61
C TYR A 129 -7.57 7.99 7.95
N TYR A 130 -6.72 8.75 8.62
CA TYR A 130 -6.83 10.20 8.68
C TYR A 130 -5.89 10.83 7.66
N GLU A 131 -6.33 11.90 6.99
CA GLU A 131 -5.47 12.71 6.13
C GLU A 131 -5.15 14.02 6.83
N VAL A 132 -3.88 14.22 7.16
CA VAL A 132 -3.42 15.28 8.07
C VAL A 132 -2.39 16.16 7.36
N PRO A 133 -2.51 17.50 7.40
CA PRO A 133 -1.48 18.38 6.85
C PRO A 133 -0.15 18.15 7.58
N MET A 134 0.92 18.05 6.81
CA MET A 134 2.27 17.95 7.35
C MET A 134 2.78 19.33 7.75
N THR A 135 3.61 19.34 8.77
CA THR A 135 4.47 20.48 9.10
C THR A 135 5.52 20.70 8.02
N LYS A 136 6.14 21.89 8.02
CA LYS A 136 7.24 22.19 7.10
C LYS A 136 8.41 21.23 7.27
N ILE A 137 8.73 20.83 8.50
CA ILE A 137 9.84 19.91 8.79
C ILE A 137 9.55 18.53 8.20
N GLU A 138 8.36 17.98 8.44
CA GLU A 138 7.94 16.68 7.87
C GLU A 138 7.92 16.72 6.34
N THR A 139 7.51 17.84 5.77
CA THR A 139 7.52 18.03 4.31
C THR A 139 8.94 17.97 3.74
N LEU A 140 9.91 18.61 4.40
CA LEU A 140 11.31 18.60 4.00
C LEU A 140 11.95 17.22 4.20
N GLU A 141 11.70 16.59 5.35
CA GLU A 141 12.20 15.25 5.64
C GLU A 141 11.68 14.23 4.61
N TYR A 142 10.39 14.33 4.26
CA TYR A 142 9.81 13.50 3.23
C TYR A 142 10.39 13.76 1.84
N GLY A 143 10.59 15.04 1.50
CA GLY A 143 11.22 15.43 0.24
C GLY A 143 12.60 14.80 0.03
N VAL A 144 13.33 14.55 1.12
CA VAL A 144 14.63 13.86 1.10
C VAL A 144 14.48 12.33 1.06
N LYS A 145 13.61 11.75 1.90
CA LYS A 145 13.49 10.28 2.04
C LYS A 145 12.80 9.60 0.86
N GLN A 146 11.80 10.24 0.26
CA GLN A 146 11.00 9.66 -0.82
C GLN A 146 10.70 10.72 -1.89
N PRO A 147 11.72 11.15 -2.66
CA PRO A 147 11.57 12.20 -3.64
C PRO A 147 10.64 11.75 -4.77
N ARG A 148 9.64 12.58 -5.08
CA ARG A 148 8.67 12.36 -6.18
C ARG A 148 9.36 12.26 -7.54
N TYR A 149 10.50 12.93 -7.67
CA TYR A 149 11.40 12.86 -8.82
C TYR A 149 12.80 12.53 -8.31
N LYS A 150 13.36 11.40 -8.72
CA LYS A 150 14.80 11.16 -8.54
C LYS A 150 15.53 12.14 -9.44
N TYR A 151 16.04 13.23 -8.88
CA TYR A 151 17.02 14.05 -9.58
C TYR A 151 18.20 13.13 -9.91
N ARG A 152 18.54 12.99 -11.19
CA ARG A 152 19.77 12.30 -11.58
C ARG A 152 20.91 13.03 -10.88
N HIS A 153 21.67 12.32 -10.05
CA HIS A 153 23.00 12.76 -9.60
C HIS A 153 23.92 12.82 -10.83
N GLY A 154 23.75 13.87 -11.62
CA GLY A 154 24.40 14.05 -12.91
C GLY A 154 25.06 15.40 -13.05
N PHE A 155 24.91 16.32 -12.10
CA PHE A 155 25.68 17.57 -12.06
C PHE A 155 26.00 17.92 -10.61
N ALA A 156 27.30 18.10 -10.36
CA ALA A 156 27.83 18.58 -9.10
C ALA A 156 27.45 20.05 -8.93
N ARG A 157 26.23 20.34 -8.46
CA ARG A 157 25.80 21.58 -7.81
C ARG A 157 24.33 21.48 -7.41
N THR A 158 24.09 21.05 -6.18
CA THR A 158 22.83 21.35 -5.48
C THR A 158 22.96 22.81 -5.04
N ALA A 159 22.39 23.73 -5.83
CA ALA A 159 22.52 25.18 -5.73
C ALA A 159 23.92 25.75 -6.08
N ASP A 160 23.99 26.54 -7.15
CA ASP A 160 25.03 27.57 -7.27
C ASP A 160 24.60 28.79 -6.42
N PRO A 161 25.39 29.23 -5.44
CA PRO A 161 25.14 30.47 -4.70
C PRO A 161 25.60 31.73 -5.45
N GLU A 162 26.01 31.64 -6.71
CA GLU A 162 26.44 32.78 -7.53
C GLU A 162 25.50 33.00 -8.71
N GLU A 163 24.35 33.59 -8.44
CA GLU A 163 23.77 34.62 -9.32
C GLU A 163 22.80 35.48 -8.51
N GLY A 164 23.32 36.00 -7.40
CA GLY A 164 22.86 37.26 -6.87
C GLY A 164 23.50 38.40 -7.68
N GLY A 165 22.68 39.09 -8.47
CA GLY A 165 22.91 40.49 -8.83
C GLY A 165 23.73 40.76 -10.10
N GLY A 166 23.07 41.31 -11.11
CA GLY A 166 23.72 41.97 -12.24
C GLY A 166 22.69 42.57 -13.19
N TYR A 167 22.53 43.89 -13.14
CA TYR A 167 21.79 44.68 -14.12
C TYR A 167 22.35 44.47 -15.55
N GLY A 168 21.47 44.36 -16.54
CA GLY A 168 21.79 44.35 -17.97
C GLY A 168 20.59 43.99 -18.82
#